data_AF-A0A1G1G4P8-F1
#
_entry.id   AF-A0A1G1G4P8-F1
#
_cell.length_a   1.000
_cell.length_b   1.000
_cell.length_c   1.000
_cell.angle_alpha   90.00
_cell.angle_beta   90.00
_cell.angle_gamma   90.00
#
_symmetry.space_group_name_H-M   'P 1'
#
loop_
_entity.id
_entity.type
_entity.pdbx_description
1 polymer ?
#
loop_
_entity_poly.entity_id
_entity_poly.type
_entity_poly.pdbx_seq_one_letter_code
_entity_poly.pdbx_strand_id
1 'polypeptide(L)'
;MRNLLSRIKKMQFPDGLSLSRDKLQKKYLYFQKMLSETNAVRMIMADMEEKLSGDYLFDMHYLRSNLNILSNKMPIIIDSLHEISDGKYSELYDVFKKADSEIQAILNKKREIGDIAKDLTPTVGKGGEKPEFSNGMNMAGVKDADLGKVMSPTPLKSHKVLIDSGDIACKGVGTGIAYLVNKVEDLNDFPDKAILIAKHTSLKFATVMKKASAIVTDAGSATGYMAALARDSHIPTILNAKTATKLITSGMEITVDAINGNVYEGRVDEVIELGQKIENLLKNTQVFKILEEVLKKIVPLNLIYLKVDSFRPEFCKTFHDITHFVNEMSMEEMFKISEGRDVKEGKAVRLVLKIPLNIYMIDLNGGIETASNRTTANNIRSIPMNAFMRGMMSMKWPGPKPKNVKGFASAVANIAIDPSQSRDRVWGKSFALISREYMNFSVRLGYHLSTVEAYTGDTIDHNYIRFHFKGGGASIDRRLRRTRLIKEILEKLDFEVDRIGDMLNARITRYQRSTIEEKLSILGRLTVYTKQLDMIMFSDAFVDCYLQEFMRDYCSTEAKSP
;
A
#
# COMPACT_ATOMS: atom_id res chain seq x y z
N MET A 1 15.62 13.40 -32.51
CA MET A 1 16.39 13.40 -31.24
C MET A 1 16.94 14.76 -30.78
N ARG A 2 17.24 15.75 -31.65
CA ARG A 2 17.74 17.07 -31.21
C ARG A 2 16.69 18.07 -30.66
N ASN A 3 15.39 17.83 -30.87
CA ASN A 3 14.30 18.73 -30.43
C ASN A 3 13.70 18.43 -29.03
N LEU A 4 14.13 17.36 -28.34
CA LEU A 4 13.69 17.08 -26.96
C LEU A 4 14.56 17.81 -25.91
N LEU A 5 15.86 17.97 -26.19
CA LEU A 5 16.81 18.62 -25.29
C LEU A 5 16.66 20.15 -25.24
N SER A 6 16.05 20.77 -26.25
CA SER A 6 15.76 22.21 -26.25
C SER A 6 14.49 22.57 -25.45
N ARG A 7 13.53 21.65 -25.30
CA ARG A 7 12.33 21.84 -24.47
C ARG A 7 12.59 21.68 -22.97
N ILE A 8 13.64 20.95 -22.58
CA ILE A 8 14.07 20.85 -21.17
C ILE A 8 14.89 22.08 -20.72
N LYS A 9 15.44 22.86 -21.68
CA LYS A 9 16.28 24.04 -21.40
C LYS A 9 15.55 25.40 -21.41
N LYS A 10 14.26 25.44 -21.75
CA LYS A 10 13.41 26.65 -21.71
C LYS A 10 12.13 26.39 -20.91
N MET A 11 12.31 26.14 -19.63
CA MET A 11 11.28 26.39 -18.65
C MET A 11 11.95 27.27 -17.60
N GLN A 12 12.07 28.56 -17.93
CA GLN A 12 12.20 29.59 -16.91
C GLN A 12 10.87 29.57 -16.16
N PHE A 13 10.84 28.80 -15.07
CA PHE A 13 9.71 28.77 -14.16
C PHE A 13 9.71 30.09 -13.38
N PRO A 14 8.57 30.77 -13.25
CA PRO A 14 8.49 32.04 -12.56
C PRO A 14 8.95 31.91 -11.11
N ASP A 15 9.73 32.88 -10.65
CA ASP A 15 10.28 32.95 -9.30
C ASP A 15 9.17 32.97 -8.24
N GLY A 16 9.26 32.04 -7.29
CA GLY A 16 8.87 32.20 -5.89
C GLY A 16 7.37 32.30 -5.54
N LEU A 17 6.75 31.17 -5.22
CA LEU A 17 5.50 31.12 -4.43
C LEU A 17 5.74 30.30 -3.15
N SER A 18 6.31 30.93 -2.14
CA SER A 18 6.53 30.30 -0.83
C SER A 18 5.21 29.86 -0.18
N LEU A 19 5.05 28.58 0.15
CA LEU A 19 3.86 28.06 0.84
C LEU A 19 3.86 28.47 2.33
N SER A 20 2.71 28.97 2.82
CA SER A 20 2.51 29.29 4.25
C SER A 20 2.25 28.01 5.07
N ARG A 21 2.57 28.04 6.39
CA ARG A 21 2.23 26.95 7.34
C ARG A 21 0.76 26.55 7.25
N ASP A 22 -0.13 27.53 7.12
CA ASP A 22 -1.57 27.30 7.07
C ASP A 22 -1.96 26.56 5.78
N LYS A 23 -1.31 26.87 4.66
CA LYS A 23 -1.49 26.12 3.40
C LYS A 23 -0.96 24.69 3.50
N LEU A 24 0.20 24.48 4.15
CA LEU A 24 0.77 23.15 4.38
C LEU A 24 -0.11 22.30 5.32
N GLN A 25 -0.60 22.91 6.40
CA GLN A 25 -1.50 22.26 7.34
C GLN A 25 -2.84 21.92 6.66
N LYS A 26 -3.38 22.83 5.84
CA LYS A 26 -4.56 22.56 5.01
C LYS A 26 -4.31 21.35 4.11
N LYS A 27 -3.23 21.34 3.31
CA LYS A 27 -2.87 20.19 2.45
C LYS A 27 -2.74 18.89 3.24
N TYR A 28 -2.12 18.94 4.43
CA TYR A 28 -2.00 17.78 5.30
C TYR A 28 -3.35 17.26 5.80
N LEU A 29 -4.29 18.14 6.17
CA LEU A 29 -5.64 17.72 6.58
C LEU A 29 -6.39 17.02 5.43
N TYR A 30 -6.29 17.55 4.21
CA TYR A 30 -6.84 16.87 3.03
C TYR A 30 -6.13 15.55 2.74
N PHE A 31 -4.82 15.46 2.99
CA PHE A 31 -4.08 14.20 2.87
C PHE A 31 -4.57 13.15 3.87
N GLN A 32 -4.77 13.51 5.14
CA GLN A 32 -5.34 12.60 6.14
C GLN A 32 -6.76 12.16 5.77
N LYS A 33 -7.59 13.10 5.31
CA LYS A 33 -8.94 12.81 4.83
C LYS A 33 -8.91 11.83 3.65
N MET A 34 -8.04 12.08 2.67
CA MET A 34 -7.84 11.20 1.52
C MET A 34 -7.44 9.79 1.94
N LEU A 35 -6.48 9.64 2.87
CA LEU A 35 -6.09 8.32 3.39
C LEU A 35 -7.28 7.59 4.04
N SER A 36 -8.03 8.27 4.91
CA SER A 36 -9.20 7.67 5.56
C SER A 36 -10.28 7.22 4.56
N GLU A 37 -10.61 8.09 3.60
CA GLU A 37 -11.69 7.84 2.66
C GLU A 37 -11.33 6.78 1.61
N THR A 38 -10.08 6.78 1.11
CA THR A 38 -9.61 5.73 0.18
C THR A 38 -9.62 4.34 0.82
N ASN A 39 -9.37 4.23 2.12
CA ASN A 39 -9.46 2.94 2.80
C ASN A 39 -10.90 2.51 3.07
N ALA A 40 -11.79 3.43 3.45
CA ALA A 40 -13.22 3.13 3.52
C ALA A 40 -13.77 2.62 2.18
N VAL A 41 -13.37 3.23 1.07
CA VAL A 41 -13.72 2.78 -0.29
C VAL A 41 -13.22 1.36 -0.55
N ARG A 42 -11.94 1.07 -0.25
CA ARG A 42 -11.36 -0.27 -0.45
C ARG A 42 -12.04 -1.35 0.40
N MET A 43 -12.46 -1.02 1.62
CA MET A 43 -13.19 -1.96 2.47
C MET A 43 -14.55 -2.32 1.88
N ILE A 44 -15.28 -1.33 1.35
CA ILE A 44 -16.57 -1.58 0.69
C ILE A 44 -16.37 -2.41 -0.58
N MET A 45 -15.34 -2.10 -1.38
CA MET A 45 -15.00 -2.91 -2.56
C MET A 45 -14.72 -4.36 -2.17
N ALA A 46 -13.92 -4.59 -1.12
CA ALA A 46 -13.60 -5.92 -0.63
C ALA A 46 -14.84 -6.69 -0.14
N ASP A 47 -15.74 -6.04 0.60
CA ASP A 47 -17.00 -6.64 1.03
C ASP A 47 -17.88 -7.01 -0.18
N MET A 48 -18.00 -6.12 -1.17
CA MET A 48 -18.77 -6.41 -2.37
C MET A 48 -18.17 -7.55 -3.23
N GLU A 49 -16.84 -7.61 -3.36
CA GLU A 49 -16.15 -8.75 -4.00
C GLU A 49 -16.40 -10.05 -3.23
N GLU A 50 -16.37 -9.99 -1.90
CA GLU A 50 -16.66 -11.15 -1.06
C GLU A 50 -18.09 -11.66 -1.30
N LYS A 51 -19.06 -10.78 -1.52
CA LYS A 51 -20.42 -11.20 -1.91
C LYS A 51 -20.48 -11.87 -3.29
N LEU A 52 -19.55 -11.57 -4.20
CA LEU A 52 -19.46 -12.23 -5.50
C LEU A 52 -18.86 -13.64 -5.42
N SER A 53 -18.27 -14.05 -4.29
CA SER A 53 -17.84 -15.45 -4.10
C SER A 53 -18.99 -16.45 -4.24
N GLY A 54 -20.22 -15.99 -4.05
CA GLY A 54 -21.40 -16.84 -4.11
C GLY A 54 -21.66 -17.60 -2.81
N ASP A 55 -21.13 -17.12 -1.68
CA ASP A 55 -21.32 -17.73 -0.35
C ASP A 55 -22.24 -16.92 0.60
N TYR A 56 -22.74 -15.77 0.13
CA TYR A 56 -23.54 -14.85 0.94
C TYR A 56 -24.88 -14.52 0.29
N LEU A 57 -25.93 -14.48 1.10
CA LEU A 57 -27.21 -13.88 0.72
C LEU A 57 -27.09 -12.36 0.85
N PHE A 58 -27.39 -11.66 -0.24
CA PHE A 58 -27.50 -10.21 -0.30
C PHE A 58 -28.64 -9.82 -1.24
N ASP A 59 -29.18 -8.63 -1.07
CA ASP A 59 -30.30 -8.11 -1.85
C ASP A 59 -29.92 -6.84 -2.63
N MET A 60 -30.90 -6.33 -3.38
CA MET A 60 -30.72 -5.07 -4.11
C MET A 60 -30.54 -3.85 -3.19
N HIS A 61 -30.99 -3.92 -1.93
CA HIS A 61 -30.81 -2.82 -0.98
C HIS A 61 -29.35 -2.71 -0.56
N TYR A 62 -28.72 -3.82 -0.19
CA TYR A 62 -27.29 -3.92 0.07
C TYR A 62 -26.48 -3.36 -1.10
N LEU A 63 -26.76 -3.83 -2.32
CA LEU A 63 -26.03 -3.40 -3.52
C LEU A 63 -26.16 -1.88 -3.74
N ARG A 64 -27.39 -1.36 -3.70
CA ARG A 64 -27.64 0.09 -3.88
C ARG A 64 -27.02 0.94 -2.78
N SER A 65 -27.08 0.47 -1.54
CA SER A 65 -26.51 1.17 -0.39
C SER A 65 -25.00 1.33 -0.54
N ASN A 66 -24.28 0.23 -0.79
CA ASN A 66 -22.82 0.25 -0.97
C ASN A 66 -22.39 1.07 -2.18
N LEU A 67 -23.12 0.99 -3.30
CA LEU A 67 -22.84 1.81 -4.47
C LEU A 67 -23.06 3.29 -4.22
N ASN A 68 -24.13 3.66 -3.51
CA ASN A 68 -24.35 5.04 -3.11
C ASN A 68 -23.24 5.54 -2.18
N ILE A 69 -22.77 4.72 -1.24
CA ILE A 69 -21.65 5.09 -0.37
C ILE A 69 -20.37 5.30 -1.20
N LEU A 70 -20.06 4.40 -2.13
CA LEU A 70 -18.90 4.53 -3.03
C LEU A 70 -18.99 5.80 -3.88
N SER A 71 -20.12 6.04 -4.55
CA SER A 71 -20.34 7.23 -5.39
C SER A 71 -20.28 8.53 -4.59
N ASN A 72 -20.65 8.53 -3.31
CA ASN A 72 -20.53 9.72 -2.43
C ASN A 72 -19.09 9.94 -1.93
N LYS A 73 -18.30 8.86 -1.74
CA LYS A 73 -16.91 8.96 -1.26
C LYS A 73 -15.92 9.31 -2.37
N MET A 74 -16.19 8.92 -3.62
CA MET A 74 -15.31 9.21 -4.76
C MET A 74 -15.03 10.71 -4.97
N PRO A 75 -16.03 11.61 -4.96
CA PRO A 75 -15.79 13.05 -5.00
C PRO A 75 -14.89 13.53 -3.86
N ILE A 76 -15.08 13.01 -2.64
CA ILE A 76 -14.31 13.44 -1.46
C ILE A 76 -12.81 13.13 -1.63
N ILE A 77 -12.45 11.96 -2.17
CA ILE A 77 -11.04 11.61 -2.42
C ILE A 77 -10.46 12.46 -3.56
N ILE A 78 -11.23 12.72 -4.63
CA ILE A 78 -10.81 13.58 -5.75
C ILE A 78 -10.60 15.03 -5.29
N ASP A 79 -11.55 15.58 -4.53
CA ASP A 79 -11.48 16.92 -3.94
C ASP A 79 -10.24 17.05 -3.04
N SER A 80 -9.93 16.00 -2.29
CA SER A 80 -8.75 16.00 -1.42
C SER A 80 -7.46 16.07 -2.24
N LEU A 81 -7.33 15.30 -3.33
CA LEU A 81 -6.21 15.44 -4.25
C LEU A 81 -6.18 16.81 -4.94
N HIS A 82 -7.34 17.36 -5.31
CA HIS A 82 -7.44 18.68 -5.92
C HIS A 82 -6.81 19.75 -5.02
N GLU A 83 -7.14 19.74 -3.72
CA GLU A 83 -6.57 20.66 -2.73
C GLU A 83 -5.08 20.41 -2.46
N ILE A 84 -4.63 19.14 -2.44
CA ILE A 84 -3.21 18.80 -2.25
C ILE A 84 -2.36 19.23 -3.44
N SER A 85 -2.87 19.06 -4.65
CA SER A 85 -2.16 19.27 -5.92
C SER A 85 -2.34 20.66 -6.54
N ASP A 86 -3.04 21.57 -5.87
CA ASP A 86 -3.42 22.89 -6.39
C ASP A 86 -4.14 22.78 -7.76
N GLY A 87 -5.03 21.80 -7.91
CA GLY A 87 -5.91 21.64 -9.06
C GLY A 87 -5.33 20.91 -10.27
N LYS A 88 -4.15 20.30 -10.15
CA LYS A 88 -3.42 19.67 -11.27
C LYS A 88 -4.16 18.52 -11.98
N TYR A 89 -5.07 17.84 -11.30
CA TYR A 89 -5.72 16.60 -11.80
C TYR A 89 -7.24 16.76 -11.94
N SER A 90 -7.71 17.90 -12.47
CA SER A 90 -9.14 18.20 -12.64
C SER A 90 -9.89 17.22 -13.56
N GLU A 91 -9.19 16.54 -14.45
CA GLU A 91 -9.73 15.55 -15.39
C GLU A 91 -10.36 14.34 -14.68
N LEU A 92 -9.97 14.07 -13.42
CA LEU A 92 -10.53 12.99 -12.63
C LEU A 92 -12.03 13.13 -12.38
N TYR A 93 -12.58 14.34 -12.34
CA TYR A 93 -14.02 14.55 -12.19
C TYR A 93 -14.80 13.99 -13.39
N ASP A 94 -14.28 14.17 -14.61
CA ASP A 94 -14.94 13.68 -15.82
C ASP A 94 -14.80 12.15 -15.94
N VAL A 95 -13.62 11.63 -15.58
CA VAL A 95 -13.38 10.18 -15.52
C VAL A 95 -14.29 9.51 -14.49
N PHE A 96 -14.44 10.10 -13.30
CA PHE A 96 -15.37 9.62 -12.29
C PHE A 96 -16.82 9.66 -12.77
N LYS A 97 -17.28 10.80 -13.31
CA LYS A 97 -18.66 10.93 -13.83
C LYS A 97 -18.98 9.88 -14.88
N LYS A 98 -18.03 9.60 -15.78
CA LYS A 98 -18.18 8.55 -16.79
C LYS A 98 -18.33 7.17 -16.14
N ALA A 99 -17.41 6.81 -15.23
CA ALA A 99 -17.45 5.51 -14.55
C ALA A 99 -18.73 5.34 -13.72
N ASP A 100 -19.14 6.37 -12.98
CA ASP A 100 -20.36 6.38 -12.18
C ASP A 100 -21.62 6.22 -13.06
N SER A 101 -21.69 6.94 -14.19
CA SER A 101 -22.82 6.83 -15.14
C SER A 101 -22.94 5.41 -15.72
N GLU A 102 -21.82 4.75 -16.03
CA GLU A 102 -21.80 3.36 -16.50
C GLU A 102 -22.32 2.40 -15.42
N ILE A 103 -21.95 2.59 -14.16
CA ILE A 103 -22.43 1.79 -13.02
C ILE A 103 -23.94 1.99 -12.81
N GLN A 104 -24.41 3.25 -12.83
CA GLN A 104 -25.83 3.56 -12.67
C GLN A 104 -26.67 2.98 -13.83
N ALA A 105 -26.13 2.95 -15.05
CA ALA A 105 -26.79 2.32 -16.19
C ALA A 105 -26.99 0.80 -16.00
N ILE A 106 -26.03 0.11 -15.35
CA ILE A 106 -26.15 -1.32 -15.03
C ILE A 106 -27.27 -1.56 -14.02
N LEU A 107 -27.35 -0.75 -12.95
CA LEU A 107 -28.40 -0.85 -11.95
C LEU A 107 -29.81 -0.60 -12.51
N ASN A 108 -29.90 0.20 -13.56
CA ASN A 108 -31.16 0.62 -14.18
C ASN A 108 -31.54 -0.19 -15.43
N LYS A 109 -30.69 -1.13 -15.89
CA LYS A 109 -31.04 -2.11 -16.94
C LYS A 109 -32.12 -3.08 -16.41
N LYS A 110 -33.39 -2.65 -16.46
CA LYS A 110 -34.68 -3.40 -16.48
C LYS A 110 -34.79 -4.59 -15.48
N ARG A 111 -35.69 -4.67 -14.47
CA ARG A 111 -37.10 -4.22 -14.28
C ARG A 111 -38.10 -4.52 -15.41
N GLU A 112 -37.70 -5.22 -16.47
CA GLU A 112 -38.64 -5.90 -17.35
C GLU A 112 -38.83 -7.33 -16.82
N ILE A 113 -39.73 -7.45 -15.84
CA ILE A 113 -40.37 -8.72 -15.59
C ILE A 113 -41.29 -8.95 -16.78
N GLY A 114 -40.90 -9.89 -17.63
CA GLY A 114 -41.78 -10.43 -18.65
C GLY A 114 -43.06 -10.97 -18.01
N ASP A 115 -44.14 -10.90 -18.78
CA ASP A 115 -45.46 -11.45 -18.51
C ASP A 115 -45.43 -12.96 -18.12
N ILE A 116 -45.04 -13.27 -16.89
CA ILE A 116 -45.25 -14.61 -16.26
C ILE A 116 -46.22 -14.46 -15.09
N ALA A 117 -47.26 -13.64 -15.29
CA ALA A 117 -48.43 -13.57 -14.43
C ALA A 117 -49.73 -13.66 -15.25
N LYS A 118 -49.75 -14.54 -16.26
CA LYS A 118 -50.99 -14.93 -16.98
C LYS A 118 -51.41 -16.39 -16.83
N ASP A 119 -50.57 -17.26 -16.24
CA ASP A 119 -50.89 -18.70 -16.09
C ASP A 119 -51.02 -19.21 -14.65
N LEU A 120 -51.22 -18.32 -13.68
CA LEU A 120 -51.70 -18.71 -12.36
C LEU A 120 -52.94 -17.89 -12.04
N THR A 121 -54.06 -18.29 -12.62
CA THR A 121 -55.37 -18.02 -12.02
C THR A 121 -55.45 -18.77 -10.70
N PRO A 122 -55.50 -18.10 -9.53
CA PRO A 122 -55.97 -18.75 -8.33
C PRO A 122 -57.50 -18.78 -8.46
N THR A 123 -58.07 -19.98 -8.55
CA THR A 123 -59.49 -20.21 -8.29
C THR A 123 -59.85 -19.56 -6.96
N VAL A 124 -60.61 -18.46 -7.03
CA VAL A 124 -61.16 -17.74 -5.89
C VAL A 124 -62.21 -18.63 -5.21
N GLY A 125 -61.82 -19.27 -4.11
CA GLY A 125 -62.74 -19.73 -3.09
C GLY A 125 -63.13 -18.55 -2.21
N LYS A 126 -64.43 -18.22 -2.21
CA LYS A 126 -65.04 -17.18 -1.37
C LYS A 126 -64.83 -17.45 0.12
N GLY A 127 -64.46 -16.43 0.88
CA GLY A 127 -64.52 -16.46 2.35
C GLY A 127 -63.95 -15.15 2.89
N GLY A 128 -64.83 -14.28 3.38
CA GLY A 128 -64.49 -12.92 3.78
C GLY A 128 -63.68 -12.83 5.07
N GLU A 129 -62.97 -11.72 5.20
CA GLU A 129 -63.06 -10.76 6.31
C GLU A 129 -61.98 -9.69 6.12
N LYS A 130 -62.40 -8.42 6.09
CA LYS A 130 -61.51 -7.27 6.31
C LYS A 130 -61.33 -7.11 7.82
N PRO A 131 -60.13 -6.74 8.27
CA PRO A 131 -60.04 -5.52 9.10
C PRO A 131 -58.90 -4.63 8.60
N GLU A 132 -59.16 -3.36 8.30
CA GLU A 132 -59.08 -2.22 9.22
C GLU A 132 -57.65 -1.83 9.60
N PHE A 133 -57.19 -0.76 8.95
CA PHE A 133 -56.02 0.03 9.35
C PHE A 133 -56.35 0.77 10.64
N SER A 134 -55.66 0.44 11.73
CA SER A 134 -55.57 1.29 12.91
C SER A 134 -54.12 1.70 13.15
N ASN A 135 -53.93 3.01 13.23
CA ASN A 135 -52.68 3.66 13.56
C ASN A 135 -52.29 3.39 15.02
N GLY A 136 -51.01 3.10 15.23
CA GLY A 136 -50.29 3.45 16.45
C GLY A 136 -50.07 2.31 17.45
N MET A 137 -48.88 1.70 17.42
CA MET A 137 -48.15 1.34 18.65
C MET A 137 -46.68 0.97 18.40
N ASN A 138 -45.82 1.79 19.03
CA ASN A 138 -44.53 1.48 19.65
C ASN A 138 -43.47 0.63 18.90
N MET A 139 -42.46 1.34 18.42
CA MET A 139 -41.07 0.87 18.28
C MET A 139 -40.50 0.49 19.65
N ALA A 140 -40.68 -0.76 20.07
CA ALA A 140 -39.82 -1.44 21.03
C ALA A 140 -40.12 -2.95 21.00
N GLY A 141 -39.20 -3.75 20.48
CA GLY A 141 -39.21 -5.20 20.66
C GLY A 141 -39.65 -6.02 19.44
N VAL A 142 -38.79 -6.09 18.43
CA VAL A 142 -38.55 -7.39 17.78
C VAL A 142 -37.12 -7.77 18.15
N LYS A 143 -37.06 -8.62 19.17
CA LYS A 143 -35.86 -9.31 19.63
C LYS A 143 -35.21 -10.02 18.45
N ASP A 144 -33.90 -9.86 18.34
CA ASP A 144 -32.94 -10.92 18.03
C ASP A 144 -33.58 -12.24 17.58
N ALA A 145 -34.01 -12.28 16.31
CA ALA A 145 -34.14 -13.55 15.61
C ALA A 145 -32.71 -13.93 15.22
N ASP A 146 -32.19 -14.87 16.01
CA ASP A 146 -30.88 -15.49 16.04
C ASP A 146 -30.43 -16.08 14.68
N LEU A 147 -30.26 -15.23 13.66
CA LEU A 147 -29.79 -15.60 12.31
C LEU A 147 -28.30 -15.26 12.09
N GLY A 148 -27.62 -14.70 13.10
CA GLY A 148 -26.18 -14.42 13.10
C GLY A 148 -25.32 -15.53 13.71
N LYS A 149 -25.90 -16.69 14.07
CA LYS A 149 -25.25 -17.73 14.88
C LYS A 149 -24.99 -19.07 14.17
N VAL A 150 -24.97 -19.08 12.84
CA VAL A 150 -24.53 -20.26 12.06
C VAL A 150 -23.23 -19.94 11.33
N MET A 151 -22.18 -19.55 12.04
CA MET A 151 -20.81 -19.60 11.54
C MET A 151 -19.87 -19.90 12.72
N SER A 152 -19.99 -21.11 13.25
CA SER A 152 -18.89 -21.72 14.01
C SER A 152 -18.19 -22.71 13.08
N PRO A 153 -16.84 -22.67 12.96
CA PRO A 153 -16.09 -23.60 12.15
C PRO A 153 -16.25 -24.95 12.82
N THR A 154 -17.07 -25.82 12.26
CA THR A 154 -17.05 -27.21 12.69
C THR A 154 -16.21 -27.93 11.65
N PRO A 155 -14.93 -28.22 11.93
CA PRO A 155 -14.18 -29.17 11.14
C PRO A 155 -15.04 -30.42 10.94
N LEU A 156 -15.10 -30.92 9.71
CA LEU A 156 -15.59 -32.27 9.49
C LEU A 156 -14.71 -33.20 10.34
N LYS A 157 -15.29 -33.71 11.44
CA LYS A 157 -14.55 -34.52 12.45
C LYS A 157 -13.92 -35.78 11.86
N SER A 158 -14.33 -36.17 10.66
CA SER A 158 -13.83 -37.31 9.87
C SER A 158 -12.50 -37.03 9.16
N HIS A 159 -12.06 -35.78 9.02
CA HIS A 159 -10.89 -35.41 8.22
C HIS A 159 -9.84 -34.64 9.03
N LYS A 160 -8.55 -34.90 8.75
CA LYS A 160 -7.45 -34.25 9.43
C LYS A 160 -7.27 -32.81 8.91
N VAL A 161 -7.48 -31.84 9.79
CA VAL A 161 -7.24 -30.41 9.50
C VAL A 161 -5.77 -30.10 9.74
N LEU A 162 -5.11 -29.52 8.73
CA LEU A 162 -3.74 -29.04 8.78
C LEU A 162 -3.67 -27.59 9.24
N ILE A 163 -4.63 -26.77 8.80
CA ILE A 163 -4.73 -25.34 9.14
C ILE A 163 -6.20 -25.03 9.46
N ASP A 164 -6.43 -24.36 10.58
CA ASP A 164 -7.75 -23.91 11.08
C ASP A 164 -7.77 -22.39 11.37
N SER A 165 -6.75 -21.68 10.90
CA SER A 165 -6.56 -20.26 11.16
C SER A 165 -5.96 -19.54 9.95
N GLY A 166 -6.38 -18.29 9.74
CA GLY A 166 -5.93 -17.44 8.64
C GLY A 166 -6.98 -16.42 8.26
N ASP A 167 -6.55 -15.41 7.51
CA ASP A 167 -7.42 -14.37 6.97
C ASP A 167 -7.86 -14.79 5.56
N ILE A 168 -9.16 -15.00 5.39
CA ILE A 168 -9.74 -15.38 4.10
C ILE A 168 -9.68 -14.16 3.16
N ALA A 169 -8.91 -14.29 2.08
CA ALA A 169 -8.79 -13.24 1.07
C ALA A 169 -9.81 -13.40 -0.06
N CYS A 170 -10.04 -14.64 -0.50
CA CYS A 170 -11.02 -15.01 -1.51
C CYS A 170 -11.62 -16.36 -1.13
N LYS A 171 -12.94 -16.43 -1.03
CA LYS A 171 -13.66 -17.65 -0.64
C LYS A 171 -13.79 -18.63 -1.78
N GLY A 172 -14.08 -19.89 -1.42
CA GLY A 172 -14.26 -20.99 -2.35
C GLY A 172 -13.50 -22.23 -1.90
N VAL A 173 -13.60 -23.30 -2.68
CA VAL A 173 -12.95 -24.57 -2.38
C VAL A 173 -12.00 -24.94 -3.50
N GLY A 174 -10.75 -25.22 -3.15
CA GLY A 174 -9.73 -25.69 -4.09
C GLY A 174 -9.13 -27.01 -3.62
N THR A 175 -8.90 -27.94 -4.55
CA THR A 175 -8.22 -29.21 -4.27
C THR A 175 -7.11 -29.42 -5.27
N GLY A 176 -5.99 -30.01 -4.84
CA GLY A 176 -4.83 -30.23 -5.69
C GLY A 176 -3.57 -30.58 -4.92
N ILE A 177 -2.47 -30.72 -5.65
CA ILE A 177 -1.15 -30.99 -5.08
C ILE A 177 -0.54 -29.69 -4.55
N ALA A 178 -0.15 -29.68 -3.28
CA ALA A 178 0.55 -28.57 -2.67
C ALA A 178 1.92 -28.37 -3.32
N TYR A 179 2.22 -27.14 -3.71
CA TYR A 179 3.50 -26.76 -4.30
C TYR A 179 4.11 -25.60 -3.50
N LEU A 180 5.21 -25.88 -2.81
CA LEU A 180 5.87 -24.91 -1.94
C LEU A 180 6.78 -23.99 -2.75
N VAL A 181 6.47 -22.69 -2.76
CA VAL A 181 7.24 -21.65 -3.45
C VAL A 181 8.13 -20.93 -2.45
N ASN A 182 9.44 -21.17 -2.55
CA ASN A 182 10.45 -20.52 -1.71
C ASN A 182 11.17 -19.38 -2.44
N LYS A 183 11.35 -19.53 -3.75
CA LYS A 183 11.99 -18.56 -4.62
C LYS A 183 11.14 -18.30 -5.85
N VAL A 184 11.46 -17.23 -6.56
CA VAL A 184 10.69 -16.79 -7.73
C VAL A 184 10.83 -17.78 -8.88
N GLU A 185 11.99 -18.42 -8.99
CA GLU A 185 12.32 -19.39 -10.03
C GLU A 185 11.42 -20.63 -9.95
N ASP A 186 10.94 -20.99 -8.76
CA ASP A 186 10.05 -22.13 -8.52
C ASP A 186 8.71 -21.98 -9.26
N LEU A 187 8.32 -20.74 -9.62
CA LEU A 187 7.09 -20.43 -10.35
C LEU A 187 7.13 -20.88 -11.81
N ASN A 188 8.33 -21.05 -12.40
CA ASN A 188 8.46 -21.46 -13.80
C ASN A 188 7.92 -22.88 -14.02
N ASP A 189 8.13 -23.75 -13.04
CA ASP A 189 7.73 -25.17 -13.07
C ASP A 189 6.42 -25.42 -12.33
N PHE A 190 5.62 -24.38 -12.08
CA PHE A 190 4.37 -24.50 -11.32
C PHE A 190 3.34 -25.37 -12.08
N PRO A 191 2.85 -26.48 -11.47
CA PRO A 191 1.94 -27.40 -12.13
C PRO A 191 0.53 -26.82 -12.32
N ASP A 192 -0.19 -27.30 -13.33
CA ASP A 192 -1.61 -26.97 -13.50
C ASP A 192 -2.46 -27.64 -12.40
N LYS A 193 -3.41 -26.87 -11.86
CA LYS A 193 -4.30 -27.24 -10.74
C LYS A 193 -3.58 -27.56 -9.42
N ALA A 194 -2.37 -27.03 -9.23
CA ALA A 194 -1.65 -27.12 -7.97
C ALA A 194 -2.14 -26.07 -6.95
N ILE A 195 -1.84 -26.28 -5.67
CA ILE A 195 -2.13 -25.34 -4.59
C ILE A 195 -0.83 -24.64 -4.20
N LEU A 196 -0.80 -23.31 -4.34
CA LEU A 196 0.39 -22.51 -4.06
C LEU A 196 0.53 -22.31 -2.55
N ILE A 197 1.62 -22.80 -1.98
CA ILE A 197 1.98 -22.57 -0.58
C ILE A 197 3.22 -21.68 -0.53
N ALA A 198 3.18 -20.57 0.21
CA ALA A 198 4.33 -19.66 0.31
C ALA A 198 4.42 -18.95 1.66
N LYS A 199 5.63 -18.50 2.03
CA LYS A 199 5.82 -17.79 3.31
C LYS A 199 5.25 -16.37 3.28
N HIS A 200 5.42 -15.68 2.16
CA HIS A 200 5.00 -14.29 1.98
C HIS A 200 4.23 -14.14 0.67
N THR A 201 3.34 -13.15 0.61
CA THR A 201 2.68 -12.74 -0.64
C THR A 201 3.68 -12.16 -1.63
N SER A 202 3.50 -12.42 -2.93
CA SER A 202 4.32 -11.82 -3.99
C SER A 202 3.48 -11.49 -5.23
N LEU A 203 3.70 -10.31 -5.83
CA LEU A 203 3.06 -9.94 -7.09
C LEU A 203 3.41 -10.87 -8.24
N LYS A 204 4.55 -11.57 -8.14
CA LYS A 204 5.00 -12.50 -9.17
C LYS A 204 4.09 -13.73 -9.27
N PHE A 205 3.29 -14.03 -8.24
CA PHE A 205 2.31 -15.11 -8.28
C PHE A 205 1.24 -14.90 -9.36
N ALA A 206 1.01 -13.65 -9.80
CA ALA A 206 0.13 -13.33 -10.93
C ALA A 206 0.42 -14.17 -12.19
N THR A 207 1.68 -14.58 -12.39
CA THR A 207 2.11 -15.39 -13.54
C THR A 207 1.56 -16.80 -13.54
N VAL A 208 1.31 -17.38 -12.35
CA VAL A 208 0.86 -18.77 -12.17
C VAL A 208 -0.56 -18.87 -11.64
N MET A 209 -1.19 -17.77 -11.24
CA MET A 209 -2.53 -17.73 -10.66
C MET A 209 -3.56 -18.52 -11.47
N LYS A 210 -3.61 -18.34 -12.80
CA LYS A 210 -4.56 -19.07 -13.66
C LYS A 210 -4.40 -20.58 -13.63
N LYS A 211 -3.24 -21.08 -13.20
CA LYS A 211 -2.93 -22.49 -13.02
C LYS A 211 -3.23 -22.98 -11.61
N ALA A 212 -3.31 -22.09 -10.62
CA ALA A 212 -3.48 -22.46 -9.22
C ALA A 212 -4.94 -22.75 -8.88
N SER A 213 -5.16 -23.81 -8.11
CA SER A 213 -6.49 -24.19 -7.59
C SER A 213 -6.82 -23.54 -6.25
N ALA A 214 -5.80 -23.16 -5.48
CA ALA A 214 -5.91 -22.34 -4.29
C ALA A 214 -4.56 -21.73 -3.92
N ILE A 215 -4.56 -20.74 -3.04
CA ILE A 215 -3.35 -20.08 -2.52
C ILE A 215 -3.40 -20.04 -0.99
N VAL A 216 -2.33 -20.45 -0.33
CA VAL A 216 -2.18 -20.35 1.14
C VAL A 216 -0.84 -19.72 1.48
N THR A 217 -0.83 -18.64 2.28
CA THR A 217 0.42 -18.02 2.75
C THR A 217 0.51 -17.83 4.25
N ASP A 218 1.74 -17.93 4.80
CA ASP A 218 1.97 -17.74 6.24
C ASP A 218 1.80 -16.28 6.67
N ALA A 219 2.14 -15.34 5.79
CA ALA A 219 2.02 -13.90 6.01
C ALA A 219 1.32 -13.24 4.82
N GLY A 220 0.56 -12.18 5.11
CA GLY A 220 -0.22 -11.42 4.14
C GLY A 220 -1.36 -10.69 4.84
N SER A 221 -2.12 -9.89 4.08
CA SER A 221 -3.36 -9.27 4.55
C SER A 221 -4.48 -9.60 3.58
N ALA A 222 -5.67 -9.95 4.09
CA ALA A 222 -6.87 -10.13 3.28
C ALA A 222 -7.31 -8.85 2.57
N THR A 223 -6.81 -7.67 2.94
CA THR A 223 -7.02 -6.41 2.20
C THR A 223 -5.82 -6.05 1.31
N GLY A 224 -4.78 -6.90 1.26
CA GLY A 224 -3.53 -6.78 0.50
C GLY A 224 -3.69 -6.74 -1.03
N TYR A 225 -2.67 -6.28 -1.76
CA TYR A 225 -2.71 -6.24 -3.23
C TYR A 225 -2.86 -7.67 -3.79
N MET A 226 -2.19 -8.63 -3.15
CA MET A 226 -2.32 -10.05 -3.47
C MET A 226 -3.74 -10.57 -3.25
N ALA A 227 -4.44 -10.10 -2.20
CA ALA A 227 -5.82 -10.49 -1.95
C ALA A 227 -6.76 -9.96 -3.03
N ALA A 228 -6.59 -8.69 -3.43
CA ALA A 228 -7.34 -8.12 -4.57
C ALA A 228 -7.11 -8.92 -5.85
N LEU A 229 -5.84 -9.27 -6.15
CA LEU A 229 -5.51 -10.03 -7.35
C LEU A 229 -6.09 -11.47 -7.32
N ALA A 230 -6.11 -12.10 -6.14
CA ALA A 230 -6.74 -13.40 -5.95
C ALA A 230 -8.25 -13.35 -6.18
N ARG A 231 -8.94 -12.30 -5.72
CA ARG A 231 -10.37 -12.07 -5.97
C ARG A 231 -10.66 -11.79 -7.44
N ASP A 232 -9.88 -10.93 -8.08
CA ASP A 232 -9.98 -10.66 -9.53
C ASP A 232 -9.87 -11.96 -10.33
N SER A 233 -8.99 -12.86 -9.90
CA SER A 233 -8.77 -14.16 -10.53
C SER A 233 -9.74 -15.26 -10.07
N HIS A 234 -10.58 -14.99 -9.06
CA HIS A 234 -11.52 -15.93 -8.45
C HIS A 234 -10.86 -17.21 -7.92
N ILE A 235 -9.70 -17.06 -7.27
CA ILE A 235 -8.93 -18.19 -6.74
C ILE A 235 -9.08 -18.26 -5.22
N PRO A 236 -9.58 -19.38 -4.66
CA PRO A 236 -9.67 -19.58 -3.21
C PRO A 236 -8.35 -19.29 -2.51
N THR A 237 -8.35 -18.37 -1.56
CA THR A 237 -7.10 -17.86 -0.96
C THR A 237 -7.24 -17.61 0.53
N ILE A 238 -6.34 -18.22 1.31
CA ILE A 238 -6.16 -18.00 2.76
C ILE A 238 -4.79 -17.36 2.97
N LEU A 239 -4.74 -16.18 3.59
CA LEU A 239 -3.51 -15.48 3.92
C LEU A 239 -3.28 -15.51 5.43
N ASN A 240 -2.08 -15.13 5.88
CA ASN A 240 -1.77 -15.03 7.32
C ASN A 240 -2.04 -16.33 8.11
N ALA A 241 -1.84 -17.49 7.48
CA ALA A 241 -2.03 -18.81 8.09
C ALA A 241 -0.94 -19.16 9.13
N LYS A 242 0.12 -18.34 9.22
CA LYS A 242 1.25 -18.40 10.15
C LYS A 242 2.17 -19.63 10.04
N THR A 243 1.63 -20.82 9.76
CA THR A 243 2.32 -22.10 9.90
C THR A 243 2.11 -23.06 8.71
N ALA A 244 1.43 -22.63 7.65
CA ALA A 244 1.18 -23.41 6.45
C ALA A 244 2.47 -23.96 5.83
N THR A 245 3.53 -23.17 5.69
CA THR A 245 4.80 -23.65 5.10
C THR A 245 5.54 -24.69 5.94
N LYS A 246 5.19 -24.81 7.23
CA LYS A 246 5.79 -25.78 8.15
C LYS A 246 5.03 -27.10 8.20
N LEU A 247 3.71 -27.03 8.04
CA LEU A 247 2.81 -28.18 8.17
C LEU A 247 2.53 -28.87 6.83
N ILE A 248 2.57 -28.13 5.73
CA ILE A 248 2.27 -28.63 4.38
C ILE A 248 3.57 -28.83 3.62
N THR A 249 3.75 -30.02 3.05
CA THR A 249 4.94 -30.36 2.24
C THR A 249 4.60 -30.36 0.76
N SER A 250 5.58 -30.00 -0.08
CA SER A 250 5.40 -30.04 -1.55
C SER A 250 5.13 -31.47 -2.00
N GLY A 251 4.15 -31.67 -2.87
CA GLY A 251 3.70 -32.99 -3.33
C GLY A 251 2.54 -33.59 -2.52
N MET A 252 2.16 -32.99 -1.38
CA MET A 252 1.02 -33.44 -0.59
C MET A 252 -0.29 -33.03 -1.26
N GLU A 253 -1.23 -33.97 -1.43
CA GLU A 253 -2.59 -33.62 -1.85
C GLU A 253 -3.35 -32.97 -0.68
N ILE A 254 -3.99 -31.83 -0.92
CA ILE A 254 -4.74 -31.09 0.10
C ILE A 254 -6.05 -30.53 -0.47
N THR A 255 -6.97 -30.19 0.44
CA THR A 255 -8.20 -29.46 0.12
C THR A 255 -8.23 -28.18 0.95
N VAL A 256 -8.31 -27.05 0.26
CA VAL A 256 -8.43 -25.72 0.87
C VAL A 256 -9.89 -25.33 0.85
N ASP A 257 -10.48 -25.21 2.03
CA ASP A 257 -11.78 -24.62 2.27
C ASP A 257 -11.57 -23.16 2.69
N ALA A 258 -11.52 -22.28 1.70
CA ALA A 258 -11.44 -20.84 1.96
C ALA A 258 -12.81 -20.25 2.32
N ILE A 259 -13.89 -21.03 2.42
CA ILE A 259 -15.20 -20.59 2.92
C ILE A 259 -15.15 -20.52 4.45
N ASN A 260 -14.66 -21.60 5.07
CA ASN A 260 -14.54 -21.72 6.52
C ASN A 260 -13.14 -21.45 7.07
N GLY A 261 -12.14 -21.26 6.19
CA GLY A 261 -10.75 -20.97 6.57
C GLY A 261 -9.97 -22.21 6.99
N ASN A 262 -10.34 -23.40 6.49
CA ASN A 262 -9.70 -24.66 6.84
C ASN A 262 -8.85 -25.20 5.67
N VAL A 263 -7.77 -25.91 5.99
CA VAL A 263 -7.01 -26.72 5.03
C VAL A 263 -6.97 -28.14 5.54
N TYR A 264 -7.44 -29.08 4.73
CA TYR A 264 -7.51 -30.51 5.04
C TYR A 264 -6.39 -31.26 4.34
N GLU A 265 -5.90 -32.31 4.99
CA GLU A 265 -5.03 -33.32 4.36
C GLU A 265 -5.86 -34.19 3.41
N GLY A 266 -5.36 -34.34 2.17
CA GLY A 266 -6.03 -35.12 1.12
C GLY A 266 -7.20 -34.40 0.46
N ARG A 267 -7.88 -35.14 -0.42
CA ARG A 267 -9.10 -34.71 -1.10
C ARG A 267 -10.33 -34.94 -0.21
N VAL A 268 -11.15 -33.91 0.00
CA VAL A 268 -12.37 -33.99 0.82
C VAL A 268 -13.60 -33.68 -0.04
N ASP A 269 -14.24 -34.72 -0.58
CA ASP A 269 -15.34 -34.56 -1.55
C ASP A 269 -16.57 -33.85 -0.97
N GLU A 270 -16.87 -34.05 0.32
CA GLU A 270 -18.00 -33.41 1.01
C GLU A 270 -17.90 -31.88 0.99
N VAL A 271 -16.70 -31.35 1.20
CA VAL A 271 -16.42 -29.90 1.16
C VAL A 271 -16.52 -29.39 -0.27
N ILE A 272 -16.01 -30.16 -1.24
CA ILE A 272 -16.06 -29.82 -2.66
C ILE A 272 -17.52 -29.73 -3.15
N GLU A 273 -18.35 -30.72 -2.83
CA GLU A 273 -19.76 -30.75 -3.21
C GLU A 273 -20.56 -29.62 -2.56
N LEU A 274 -20.32 -29.34 -1.27
CA LEU A 274 -20.96 -28.24 -0.55
C LEU A 274 -20.60 -26.89 -1.19
N GLY A 275 -19.31 -26.65 -1.47
CA GLY A 275 -18.86 -25.44 -2.15
C GLY A 275 -19.54 -25.25 -3.50
N GLN A 276 -19.58 -26.29 -4.34
CA GLN A 276 -20.23 -26.25 -5.65
C GLN A 276 -21.74 -25.99 -5.57
N LYS A 277 -22.42 -26.55 -4.56
CA LYS A 277 -23.87 -26.38 -4.40
C LYS A 277 -24.24 -24.96 -3.96
N ILE A 278 -23.49 -24.40 -3.02
CA ILE A 278 -23.67 -23.02 -2.53
C ILE A 278 -23.42 -22.03 -3.69
N GLU A 279 -22.31 -22.22 -4.41
CA GLU A 279 -21.93 -21.42 -5.56
C GLU A 279 -23.01 -21.42 -6.65
N ASN A 280 -23.54 -22.60 -7.02
CA ASN A 280 -24.56 -22.72 -8.06
C ASN A 280 -25.91 -22.06 -7.70
N LEU A 281 -26.32 -22.09 -6.43
CA LEU A 281 -27.57 -21.48 -5.99
C LEU A 281 -27.50 -19.94 -6.06
N LEU A 282 -26.37 -19.37 -5.64
CA LEU A 282 -26.21 -17.92 -5.56
C LEU A 282 -25.88 -17.28 -6.91
N LYS A 283 -25.07 -17.94 -7.76
CA LYS A 283 -24.70 -17.46 -9.10
C LYS A 283 -25.87 -17.32 -10.07
N ASN A 284 -26.94 -18.07 -9.87
CA ASN A 284 -28.11 -18.04 -10.75
C ASN A 284 -29.08 -16.88 -10.46
N THR A 285 -28.89 -16.15 -9.37
CA THR A 285 -29.78 -15.03 -9.02
C THR A 285 -29.55 -13.79 -9.90
N GLN A 286 -30.61 -13.04 -10.19
CA GLN A 286 -30.50 -11.79 -10.95
C GLN A 286 -29.62 -10.75 -10.23
N VAL A 287 -29.71 -10.69 -8.90
CA VAL A 287 -28.94 -9.77 -8.07
C VAL A 287 -27.44 -10.09 -8.15
N PHE A 288 -27.07 -11.37 -8.17
CA PHE A 288 -25.69 -11.79 -8.37
C PHE A 288 -25.14 -11.36 -9.73
N LYS A 289 -25.89 -11.56 -10.82
CA LYS A 289 -25.48 -11.11 -12.16
C LYS A 289 -25.30 -9.59 -12.24
N ILE A 290 -26.16 -8.83 -11.57
CA ILE A 290 -26.00 -7.37 -11.49
C ILE A 290 -24.74 -7.01 -10.70
N LEU A 291 -24.48 -7.66 -9.55
CA LEU A 291 -23.26 -7.45 -8.78
C LEU A 291 -22.01 -7.77 -9.62
N GLU A 292 -22.00 -8.87 -10.37
CA GLU A 292 -20.89 -9.26 -11.24
C GLU A 292 -20.58 -8.18 -12.28
N GLU A 293 -21.60 -7.68 -12.98
CA GLU A 293 -21.46 -6.61 -13.98
C GLU A 293 -20.99 -5.28 -13.36
N VAL A 294 -21.50 -4.95 -12.18
CA VAL A 294 -21.11 -3.76 -11.43
C VAL A 294 -19.65 -3.86 -10.98
N LEU A 295 -19.21 -5.00 -10.43
CA LEU A 295 -17.85 -5.16 -9.93
C LEU A 295 -16.80 -5.05 -11.03
N LYS A 296 -17.10 -5.49 -12.27
CA LYS A 296 -16.25 -5.26 -13.45
C LYS A 296 -15.92 -3.78 -13.70
N LYS A 297 -16.73 -2.85 -13.17
CA LYS A 297 -16.54 -1.39 -13.27
C LYS A 297 -15.95 -0.77 -12.00
N ILE A 298 -15.90 -1.49 -10.90
CA ILE A 298 -15.47 -0.95 -9.61
C ILE A 298 -14.10 -1.46 -9.20
N VAL A 299 -13.90 -2.78 -9.29
CA VAL A 299 -12.83 -3.51 -8.61
C VAL A 299 -11.55 -3.66 -9.41
N PRO A 300 -11.57 -4.01 -10.72
CA PRO A 300 -10.35 -4.34 -11.42
C PRO A 300 -9.31 -3.22 -11.35
N LEU A 301 -8.07 -3.56 -11.01
CA LEU A 301 -6.95 -2.61 -10.98
C LEU A 301 -6.17 -2.67 -12.30
N ASN A 302 -6.52 -1.78 -13.21
CA ASN A 302 -5.89 -1.68 -14.53
C ASN A 302 -4.66 -0.76 -14.53
N LEU A 303 -4.61 0.17 -13.59
CA LEU A 303 -3.59 1.23 -13.53
C LEU A 303 -2.44 0.86 -12.58
N ILE A 304 -1.35 0.33 -13.13
CA ILE A 304 -0.16 -0.09 -12.36
C ILE A 304 0.92 1.01 -12.42
N TYR A 305 1.32 1.52 -11.24
CA TYR A 305 2.27 2.64 -11.08
C TYR A 305 3.64 2.43 -11.74
N LEU A 306 4.11 1.17 -11.82
CA LEU A 306 5.44 0.81 -12.35
C LEU A 306 5.63 1.12 -13.85
N LYS A 307 4.57 1.49 -14.57
CA LYS A 307 4.62 1.91 -15.98
C LYS A 307 4.35 3.42 -16.08
N VAL A 308 5.41 4.21 -15.88
CA VAL A 308 5.38 5.69 -15.79
C VAL A 308 4.63 6.37 -16.94
N ASP A 309 4.67 5.80 -18.16
CA ASP A 309 3.96 6.37 -19.31
C ASP A 309 2.44 6.17 -19.29
N SER A 310 1.95 5.18 -18.54
CA SER A 310 0.52 4.84 -18.42
C SER A 310 -0.15 5.35 -17.15
N PHE A 311 0.59 5.92 -16.20
CA PHE A 311 0.01 6.40 -14.94
C PHE A 311 -0.56 7.81 -15.07
N ARG A 312 -1.70 7.93 -15.75
CA ARG A 312 -2.39 9.21 -16.02
C ARG A 312 -3.88 9.12 -15.72
N PRO A 313 -4.56 10.23 -15.36
CA PRO A 313 -5.96 10.18 -14.96
C PRO A 313 -6.88 9.65 -16.07
N GLU A 314 -6.54 9.87 -17.34
CA GLU A 314 -7.36 9.44 -18.49
C GLU A 314 -7.39 7.91 -18.67
N PHE A 315 -6.46 7.19 -18.05
CA PHE A 315 -6.39 5.74 -18.10
C PHE A 315 -7.10 5.04 -16.93
N CYS A 316 -7.63 5.79 -15.96
CA CYS A 316 -8.46 5.22 -14.92
C CYS A 316 -9.79 4.72 -15.52
N LYS A 317 -10.10 3.44 -15.35
CA LYS A 317 -11.33 2.82 -15.88
C LYS A 317 -12.32 2.43 -14.79
N THR A 318 -11.82 2.16 -13.59
CA THR A 318 -12.61 1.69 -12.46
C THR A 318 -12.52 2.63 -11.27
N PHE A 319 -13.43 2.47 -10.32
CA PHE A 319 -13.35 3.15 -9.02
C PHE A 319 -12.04 2.80 -8.27
N HIS A 320 -11.54 1.57 -8.40
CA HIS A 320 -10.25 1.17 -7.83
C HIS A 320 -9.08 1.88 -8.52
N ASP A 321 -9.10 2.04 -9.85
CA ASP A 321 -8.08 2.82 -10.57
C ASP A 321 -8.04 4.27 -10.08
N ILE A 322 -9.21 4.93 -9.95
CA ILE A 322 -9.31 6.30 -9.42
C ILE A 322 -8.76 6.37 -8.00
N THR A 323 -9.18 5.45 -7.13
CA THR A 323 -8.73 5.39 -5.73
C THR A 323 -7.23 5.19 -5.63
N HIS A 324 -6.67 4.28 -6.44
CA HIS A 324 -5.24 4.03 -6.51
C HIS A 324 -4.49 5.25 -7.03
N PHE A 325 -4.94 5.86 -8.13
CA PHE A 325 -4.33 7.07 -8.69
C PHE A 325 -4.32 8.22 -7.69
N VAL A 326 -5.46 8.50 -7.05
CA VAL A 326 -5.59 9.54 -6.05
C VAL A 326 -4.62 9.33 -4.89
N ASN A 327 -4.55 8.10 -4.39
CA ASN A 327 -3.64 7.76 -3.30
C ASN A 327 -2.18 7.98 -3.69
N GLU A 328 -1.74 7.45 -4.83
CA GLU A 328 -0.34 7.57 -5.27
C GLU A 328 0.04 9.03 -5.60
N MET A 329 -0.82 9.77 -6.28
CA MET A 329 -0.53 11.17 -6.62
C MET A 329 -0.58 12.10 -5.41
N SER A 330 -1.46 11.83 -4.45
CA SER A 330 -1.47 12.59 -3.20
C SER A 330 -0.17 12.40 -2.44
N MET A 331 0.35 11.17 -2.38
CA MET A 331 1.68 10.90 -1.80
C MET A 331 2.79 11.63 -2.57
N GLU A 332 2.78 11.58 -3.90
CA GLU A 332 3.79 12.24 -4.72
C GLU A 332 3.79 13.78 -4.57
N GLU A 333 2.61 14.41 -4.48
CA GLU A 333 2.49 15.85 -4.27
C GLU A 333 2.93 16.24 -2.85
N MET A 334 2.60 15.45 -1.84
CA MET A 334 3.13 15.64 -0.48
C MET A 334 4.65 15.50 -0.43
N PHE A 335 5.21 14.60 -1.24
CA PHE A 335 6.65 14.44 -1.39
C PHE A 335 7.33 15.68 -1.99
N LYS A 336 6.78 16.29 -3.05
CA LYS A 336 7.37 17.47 -3.71
C LYS A 336 7.52 18.67 -2.77
N ILE A 337 6.60 18.84 -1.84
CA ILE A 337 6.65 19.90 -0.83
C ILE A 337 7.95 19.83 0.00
N SER A 338 8.48 18.64 0.22
CA SER A 338 9.69 18.40 1.04
C SER A 338 11.02 18.72 0.34
N GLU A 339 11.03 18.89 -0.99
CA GLU A 339 12.26 19.19 -1.75
C GLU A 339 12.76 20.64 -1.55
N GLY A 340 12.07 21.44 -0.74
CA GLY A 340 12.64 22.65 -0.12
C GLY A 340 12.71 23.89 -1.01
N ARG A 341 11.96 23.96 -2.12
CA ARG A 341 11.88 25.18 -2.95
C ARG A 341 10.95 26.27 -2.41
N ASP A 342 9.98 25.91 -1.55
CA ASP A 342 8.90 26.82 -1.13
C ASP A 342 8.80 27.10 0.38
N VAL A 343 9.70 26.56 1.20
CA VAL A 343 9.61 26.65 2.67
C VAL A 343 10.44 27.84 3.21
N LYS A 344 9.77 28.90 3.69
CA LYS A 344 10.44 30.01 4.39
C LYS A 344 10.86 29.61 5.81
N GLU A 345 12.07 30.01 6.19
CA GLU A 345 12.74 29.66 7.47
C GLU A 345 12.03 30.13 8.74
N GLY A 346 11.17 31.14 8.65
CA GLY A 346 10.60 31.84 9.81
C GLY A 346 9.64 31.04 10.71
N LYS A 347 9.29 29.80 10.36
CA LYS A 347 8.32 28.97 11.11
C LYS A 347 8.76 27.52 11.37
N ALA A 348 10.01 27.17 11.06
CA ALA A 348 10.53 25.82 11.30
C ALA A 348 11.23 25.71 12.66
N VAL A 349 10.97 24.62 13.39
CA VAL A 349 11.62 24.30 14.66
C VAL A 349 12.94 23.60 14.39
N ARG A 350 14.05 24.19 14.84
CA ARG A 350 15.38 23.58 14.69
C ARG A 350 15.59 22.47 15.71
N LEU A 351 15.91 21.27 15.24
CA LEU A 351 16.29 20.16 16.11
C LEU A 351 17.76 20.32 16.55
N VAL A 352 17.98 20.36 17.86
CA VAL A 352 19.30 20.42 18.46
C VAL A 352 19.83 19.00 18.64
N LEU A 353 20.89 18.67 17.92
CA LEU A 353 21.52 17.36 17.92
C LEU A 353 23.00 17.47 18.29
N LYS A 354 23.53 16.39 18.87
CA LYS A 354 24.98 16.24 19.12
C LYS A 354 25.77 15.86 17.86
N ILE A 355 25.07 15.63 16.75
CA ILE A 355 25.62 15.20 15.47
C ILE A 355 25.63 16.37 14.48
N PRO A 356 26.53 16.37 13.49
CA PRO A 356 26.69 17.47 12.55
C PRO A 356 25.59 17.45 11.46
N LEU A 357 24.33 17.59 11.88
CA LEU A 357 23.19 17.63 10.98
C LEU A 357 22.25 18.77 11.39
N ASN A 358 21.93 19.63 10.44
CA ASN A 358 20.98 20.72 10.64
C ASN A 358 19.60 20.28 10.15
N ILE A 359 18.75 19.85 11.09
CA ILE A 359 17.36 19.47 10.81
C ILE A 359 16.42 20.61 11.24
N TYR A 360 15.55 21.00 10.31
CA TYR A 360 14.46 21.95 10.52
C TYR A 360 13.14 21.23 10.34
N MET A 361 12.28 21.26 11.36
CA MET A 361 11.03 20.53 11.38
C MET A 361 9.84 21.49 11.32
N ILE A 362 8.83 21.14 10.53
CA ILE A 362 7.54 21.83 10.51
C ILE A 362 6.52 20.87 11.09
N ASP A 363 5.92 21.29 12.20
CA ASP A 363 4.82 20.54 12.81
C ASP A 363 3.50 20.84 12.07
N LEU A 364 2.97 19.80 11.45
CA LEU A 364 1.68 19.80 10.76
C LEU A 364 0.52 19.57 11.73
N ASN A 365 0.71 18.68 12.72
CA ASN A 365 -0.30 18.36 13.73
C ASN A 365 0.28 17.44 14.83
N GLY A 366 0.67 18.02 15.97
CA GLY A 366 1.04 17.26 17.18
C GLY A 366 2.29 16.39 17.04
N GLY A 367 3.18 16.70 16.08
CA GLY A 367 4.45 16.02 15.88
C GLY A 367 5.55 16.48 16.83
N ILE A 368 5.42 17.66 17.44
CA ILE A 368 6.39 18.25 18.36
C ILE A 368 5.69 18.80 19.61
N GLU A 369 6.23 18.51 20.79
CA GLU A 369 5.76 19.06 22.06
C GLU A 369 6.63 20.27 22.47
N THR A 370 6.63 21.35 21.69
CA THR A 370 7.22 22.63 22.13
C THR A 370 6.66 23.83 21.39
N ALA A 371 6.56 24.96 22.10
CA ALA A 371 6.26 26.28 21.53
C ALA A 371 7.53 27.05 21.11
N SER A 372 8.72 26.47 21.29
CA SER A 372 10.01 27.10 20.98
C SER A 372 10.49 26.83 19.56
N ASN A 373 11.28 27.75 19.00
CA ASN A 373 11.96 27.59 17.70
C ASN A 373 13.13 26.59 17.74
N ARG A 374 13.44 26.02 18.90
CA ARG A 374 14.44 24.96 19.08
C ARG A 374 13.87 23.83 19.93
N THR A 375 14.18 22.60 19.54
CA THR A 375 13.71 21.41 20.25
C THR A 375 14.79 20.33 20.33
N THR A 376 14.62 19.35 21.23
CA THR A 376 15.50 18.18 21.34
C THR A 376 14.76 16.92 20.87
N ALA A 377 15.49 15.82 20.67
CA ALA A 377 14.90 14.56 20.21
C ALA A 377 13.79 14.03 21.15
N ASN A 378 13.85 14.32 22.45
CA ASN A 378 12.86 13.89 23.44
C ASN A 378 11.48 14.52 23.25
N ASN A 379 11.42 15.68 22.58
CA ASN A 379 10.17 16.41 22.37
C ASN A 379 9.50 16.03 21.04
N ILE A 380 10.05 15.07 20.30
CA ILE A 380 9.46 14.55 19.06
C ILE A 380 8.40 13.52 19.42
N ARG A 381 7.14 13.84 19.13
CA ARG A 381 5.97 12.97 19.35
C ARG A 381 5.59 12.16 18.11
N SER A 382 6.08 12.57 16.94
CA SER A 382 5.93 11.82 15.69
C SER A 382 6.53 10.42 15.81
N ILE A 383 5.69 9.40 15.73
CA ILE A 383 6.07 7.98 15.78
C ILE A 383 7.10 7.66 14.68
N PRO A 384 6.84 7.94 13.38
CA PRO A 384 7.81 7.61 12.34
C PRO A 384 9.11 8.40 12.44
N MET A 385 9.06 9.68 12.81
CA MET A 385 10.27 10.50 13.00
C MET A 385 11.13 9.98 14.15
N ASN A 386 10.52 9.62 15.28
CA ASN A 386 11.24 9.10 16.41
C ASN A 386 11.88 7.74 16.08
N ALA A 387 11.16 6.84 15.40
CA ALA A 387 11.69 5.57 14.92
C ALA A 387 12.92 5.75 13.99
N PHE A 388 12.81 6.65 13.00
CA PHE A 388 13.91 6.96 12.09
C PHE A 388 15.12 7.58 12.81
N MET A 389 14.88 8.54 13.72
CA MET A 389 15.93 9.20 14.48
C MET A 389 16.65 8.25 15.45
N ARG A 390 15.95 7.32 16.10
CA ARG A 390 16.57 6.25 16.91
C ARG A 390 17.60 5.48 16.09
N GLY A 391 17.25 5.13 14.84
CA GLY A 391 18.16 4.51 13.89
C GLY A 391 19.40 5.36 13.61
N MET A 392 19.22 6.60 13.19
CA MET A 392 20.33 7.51 12.87
C MET A 392 21.26 7.78 14.06
N MET A 393 20.70 7.91 15.26
CA MET A 393 21.45 8.21 16.48
C MET A 393 22.18 6.99 17.04
N SER A 394 21.76 5.76 16.69
CA SER A 394 22.46 4.53 17.07
C SER A 394 23.79 4.33 16.33
N MET A 395 23.99 5.00 15.20
CA MET A 395 25.18 4.86 14.38
C MET A 395 26.31 5.77 14.86
N LYS A 396 27.55 5.28 14.79
CA LYS A 396 28.73 6.15 14.91
C LYS A 396 28.80 7.05 13.68
N TRP A 397 28.73 8.37 13.91
CA TRP A 397 28.79 9.34 12.82
C TRP A 397 30.20 9.36 12.24
N PRO A 398 30.37 9.12 10.93
CA PRO A 398 31.69 9.12 10.33
C PRO A 398 32.29 10.53 10.46
N GLY A 399 33.48 10.60 11.07
CA GLY A 399 34.26 11.82 11.17
C GLY A 399 34.74 12.31 9.79
N PRO A 400 35.31 13.53 9.69
CA PRO A 400 35.92 13.99 8.45
C PRO A 400 37.04 13.02 8.03
N LYS A 401 36.95 12.43 6.83
CA LYS A 401 37.95 11.47 6.33
C LYS A 401 39.28 12.16 5.93
N PRO A 402 40.43 11.45 5.94
CA PRO A 402 41.75 12.03 5.66
C PRO A 402 41.93 12.45 4.20
N LYS A 403 42.75 13.48 3.98
CA LYS A 403 43.02 14.15 2.70
C LYS A 403 43.87 13.28 1.76
N ASN A 404 43.25 12.61 0.78
CA ASN A 404 43.96 12.20 -0.44
C ASN A 404 43.98 13.37 -1.44
N VAL A 405 45.13 14.03 -1.53
CA VAL A 405 45.34 15.36 -2.15
C VAL A 405 44.96 15.40 -3.64
N LYS A 406 45.08 14.28 -4.38
CA LYS A 406 44.81 14.25 -5.83
C LYS A 406 43.33 14.31 -6.22
N GLY A 407 42.42 13.73 -5.43
CA GLY A 407 40.97 13.78 -5.70
C GLY A 407 40.29 15.01 -5.10
N PHE A 408 40.84 15.53 -4.00
CA PHE A 408 40.35 16.75 -3.35
C PHE A 408 40.68 18.00 -4.18
N ALA A 409 41.85 18.05 -4.81
CA ALA A 409 42.26 19.17 -5.64
C ALA A 409 41.30 19.43 -6.82
N SER A 410 40.77 18.39 -7.47
CA SER A 410 39.80 18.57 -8.56
C SER A 410 38.41 18.99 -8.06
N ALA A 411 37.99 18.49 -6.89
CA ALA A 411 36.75 18.90 -6.25
C ALA A 411 36.82 20.35 -5.74
N VAL A 412 37.97 20.78 -5.23
CA VAL A 412 38.24 22.15 -4.74
C VAL A 412 38.51 23.14 -5.85
N ALA A 413 39.11 22.73 -6.97
CA ALA A 413 39.30 23.59 -8.13
C ALA A 413 37.95 24.09 -8.70
N ASN A 414 36.91 23.24 -8.66
CA ASN A 414 35.54 23.63 -9.02
C ASN A 414 34.88 24.57 -7.99
N ILE A 415 35.41 24.65 -6.77
CA ILE A 415 34.91 25.50 -5.67
C ILE A 415 35.55 26.89 -5.71
N ALA A 416 36.77 27.03 -6.24
CA ALA A 416 37.54 28.27 -6.21
C ALA A 416 37.05 29.39 -7.16
N ILE A 417 36.00 29.15 -7.94
CA ILE A 417 35.53 30.07 -9.00
C ILE A 417 34.49 31.10 -8.49
N ASP A 418 33.94 30.95 -7.28
CA ASP A 418 33.00 31.94 -6.69
C ASP A 418 33.18 32.10 -5.16
N PRO A 419 33.77 33.21 -4.66
CA PRO A 419 34.11 33.39 -3.25
C PRO A 419 32.93 33.72 -2.32
N SER A 420 31.73 34.00 -2.84
CA SER A 420 30.62 34.57 -2.08
C SER A 420 29.74 33.56 -1.30
N GLN A 421 29.96 32.25 -1.49
CA GLN A 421 29.06 31.17 -0.97
C GLN A 421 29.75 30.11 -0.10
N SER A 422 30.74 30.48 0.71
CA SER A 422 31.75 29.55 1.22
C SER A 422 31.50 28.85 2.58
N ARG A 423 30.38 29.07 3.30
CA ARG A 423 30.11 28.35 4.59
C ARG A 423 28.91 27.40 4.62
N ASP A 424 27.89 27.59 3.77
CA ASP A 424 26.61 26.85 3.88
C ASP A 424 26.53 25.53 3.08
N ARG A 425 27.54 25.17 2.29
CA ARG A 425 27.46 24.01 1.36
C ARG A 425 28.02 22.67 1.84
N VAL A 426 28.70 22.58 2.99
CA VAL A 426 29.26 21.28 3.44
C VAL A 426 28.18 20.39 4.08
N TRP A 427 27.23 20.97 4.83
CA TRP A 427 26.04 20.31 5.38
C TRP A 427 24.81 21.14 5.05
N GLY A 428 24.19 20.87 3.91
CA GLY A 428 22.94 21.55 3.55
C GLY A 428 21.84 21.32 4.61
N LYS A 429 20.91 22.26 4.70
CA LYS A 429 19.75 22.16 5.62
C LYS A 429 18.91 20.94 5.23
N SER A 430 18.57 20.11 6.21
CA SER A 430 17.62 19.01 6.10
C SER A 430 16.28 19.46 6.65
N PHE A 431 15.19 19.12 5.97
CA PHE A 431 13.84 19.57 6.34
C PHE A 431 12.94 18.38 6.61
N ALA A 432 12.17 18.44 7.68
CA ALA A 432 11.15 17.45 7.99
C ALA A 432 9.78 18.12 8.12
N LEU A 433 8.76 17.50 7.53
CA LEU A 433 7.35 17.79 7.78
C LEU A 433 6.81 16.65 8.63
N ILE A 434 6.28 16.94 9.82
CA ILE A 434 5.89 15.87 10.76
C ILE A 434 4.53 16.13 11.39
N SER A 435 3.82 15.05 11.69
CA SER A 435 2.68 14.98 12.60
C SER A 435 2.87 13.82 13.56
N ARG A 436 1.90 13.52 14.44
CA ARG A 436 1.98 12.35 15.32
C ARG A 436 2.21 11.02 14.58
N GLU A 437 1.57 10.82 13.42
CA GLU A 437 1.61 9.55 12.67
C GLU A 437 2.31 9.66 11.31
N TYR A 438 2.66 10.87 10.87
CA TYR A 438 3.26 11.12 9.57
C TYR A 438 4.63 11.78 9.70
N MET A 439 5.54 11.39 8.82
CA MET A 439 6.82 12.04 8.61
C MET A 439 7.10 12.11 7.11
N ASN A 440 7.57 13.26 6.67
CA ASN A 440 8.31 13.39 5.43
C ASN A 440 9.62 14.12 5.74
N PHE A 441 10.75 13.43 5.59
CA PHE A 441 12.06 13.91 5.98
C PHE A 441 13.02 13.89 4.79
N SER A 442 13.38 15.09 4.33
CA SER A 442 14.39 15.33 3.31
C SER A 442 15.76 15.53 3.98
N VAL A 443 16.60 14.50 3.87
CA VAL A 443 17.92 14.43 4.49
C VAL A 443 18.98 14.81 3.47
N ARG A 444 19.75 15.87 3.79
CA ARG A 444 20.84 16.33 2.95
C ARG A 444 22.18 16.08 3.63
N LEU A 445 22.92 15.11 3.11
CA LEU A 445 24.23 14.71 3.63
C LEU A 445 25.31 14.91 2.55
N GLY A 446 25.87 16.12 2.48
CA GLY A 446 26.85 16.50 1.46
C GLY A 446 26.23 16.47 0.05
N TYR A 447 26.72 15.55 -0.79
CA TYR A 447 26.28 15.38 -2.18
C TYR A 447 25.18 14.31 -2.36
N HIS A 448 24.62 13.79 -1.27
CA HIS A 448 23.52 12.83 -1.29
C HIS A 448 22.25 13.48 -0.77
N LEU A 449 21.17 13.27 -1.51
CA LEU A 449 19.82 13.62 -1.10
C LEU A 449 19.05 12.32 -0.93
N SER A 450 18.48 12.15 0.26
CA SER A 450 17.58 11.03 0.55
C SER A 450 16.33 11.60 1.18
N THR A 451 15.17 11.19 0.68
CA THR A 451 13.90 11.62 1.25
C THR A 451 13.16 10.37 1.74
N VAL A 452 12.71 10.43 2.99
CA VAL A 452 11.99 9.34 3.63
C VAL A 452 10.62 9.85 4.04
N GLU A 453 9.58 9.24 3.50
CA GLU A 453 8.20 9.52 3.85
C GLU A 453 7.59 8.28 4.50
N ALA A 454 6.82 8.46 5.57
CA ALA A 454 6.17 7.36 6.23
C ALA A 454 4.89 7.80 6.94
N TYR A 455 3.91 6.91 6.90
CA TYR A 455 2.73 6.95 7.76
C TYR A 455 2.75 5.73 8.68
N THR A 456 2.56 5.96 9.97
CA THR A 456 2.63 4.94 11.02
C THR A 456 1.54 5.20 12.04
N GLY A 457 0.42 4.50 11.86
CA GLY A 457 -0.72 4.47 12.77
C GLY A 457 -1.13 3.04 13.11
N ASP A 458 -2.27 2.91 13.77
CA ASP A 458 -2.74 1.61 14.28
C ASP A 458 -3.45 0.77 13.21
N THR A 459 -3.92 1.40 12.13
CA THR A 459 -4.54 0.71 10.98
C THR A 459 -3.46 0.22 10.00
N ILE A 460 -3.35 -1.10 9.83
CA ILE A 460 -2.34 -1.74 8.97
C ILE A 460 -2.38 -1.18 7.54
N ASP A 461 -3.56 -1.00 6.97
CA ASP A 461 -3.73 -0.55 5.58
C ASP A 461 -3.23 0.87 5.31
N HIS A 462 -3.11 1.69 6.36
CA HIS A 462 -2.62 3.07 6.25
C HIS A 462 -1.10 3.16 6.29
N ASN A 463 -0.45 2.12 6.80
CA ASN A 463 0.96 2.16 7.10
C ASN A 463 1.81 1.97 5.84
N TYR A 464 2.77 2.85 5.63
CA TYR A 464 3.71 2.76 4.53
C TYR A 464 5.04 3.46 4.82
N ILE A 465 6.05 3.09 4.05
CA ILE A 465 7.31 3.84 3.94
C ILE A 465 7.65 4.01 2.46
N ARG A 466 8.00 5.24 2.07
CA ARG A 466 8.57 5.59 0.78
C ARG A 466 9.97 6.13 1.00
N PHE A 467 10.92 5.61 0.24
CA PHE A 467 12.32 6.00 0.30
C PHE A 467 12.80 6.39 -1.10
N HIS A 468 13.22 7.64 -1.24
CA HIS A 468 13.84 8.14 -2.45
C HIS A 468 15.31 8.42 -2.19
N PHE A 469 16.17 8.01 -3.11
CA PHE A 469 17.59 8.28 -3.05
C PHE A 469 18.09 8.80 -4.40
N LYS A 470 18.87 9.89 -4.35
CA LYS A 470 19.51 10.47 -5.54
C LYS A 470 20.86 11.12 -5.23
N GLY A 471 21.78 10.96 -6.17
CA GLY A 471 22.99 11.75 -6.28
C GLY A 471 24.26 11.07 -5.75
N GLY A 472 25.38 11.80 -5.80
CA GLY A 472 26.68 11.39 -5.30
C GLY A 472 27.84 12.27 -5.73
N GLY A 473 28.90 12.29 -4.92
CA GLY A 473 30.11 13.10 -5.19
C GLY A 473 31.19 12.33 -5.96
N ALA A 474 30.98 11.03 -6.18
CA ALA A 474 31.92 10.14 -6.86
C ALA A 474 31.62 9.98 -8.36
N SER A 475 32.46 9.23 -9.08
CA SER A 475 32.23 8.87 -10.49
C SER A 475 30.95 8.04 -10.66
N ILE A 476 30.39 8.04 -11.88
CA ILE A 476 29.13 7.36 -12.21
C ILE A 476 29.13 5.89 -11.78
N ASP A 477 30.19 5.14 -12.07
CA ASP A 477 30.29 3.71 -11.68
C ASP A 477 30.17 3.49 -10.18
N ARG A 478 30.77 4.37 -9.37
CA ARG A 478 30.72 4.24 -7.90
C ARG A 478 29.36 4.67 -7.35
N ARG A 479 28.70 5.64 -7.97
CA ARG A 479 27.32 5.98 -7.64
C ARG A 479 26.38 4.82 -7.96
N LEU A 480 26.57 4.16 -9.11
CA LEU A 480 25.81 2.97 -9.51
C LEU A 480 26.02 1.79 -8.55
N ARG A 481 27.26 1.56 -8.08
CA ARG A 481 27.56 0.54 -7.06
C ARG A 481 26.87 0.80 -5.74
N ARG A 482 26.81 2.07 -5.31
CA ARG A 482 26.07 2.40 -4.09
C ARG A 482 24.57 2.21 -4.27
N THR A 483 23.99 2.62 -5.39
CA THR A 483 22.56 2.41 -5.61
C THR A 483 22.23 0.92 -5.74
N ARG A 484 23.16 0.10 -6.23
CA ARG A 484 23.08 -1.37 -6.15
C ARG A 484 23.08 -1.86 -4.69
N LEU A 485 24.03 -1.41 -3.86
CA LEU A 485 24.06 -1.76 -2.43
C LEU A 485 22.73 -1.43 -1.74
N ILE A 486 22.24 -0.20 -1.91
CA ILE A 486 20.99 0.27 -1.28
C ILE A 486 19.81 -0.58 -1.77
N LYS A 487 19.73 -0.86 -3.08
CA LYS A 487 18.68 -1.72 -3.65
C LYS A 487 18.67 -3.09 -2.97
N GLU A 488 19.80 -3.78 -2.93
CA GLU A 488 19.87 -5.14 -2.39
C GLU A 488 19.53 -5.20 -0.89
N ILE A 489 19.91 -4.18 -0.12
CA ILE A 489 19.50 -4.05 1.29
C ILE A 489 17.98 -3.87 1.39
N LEU A 490 17.40 -2.96 0.61
CA LEU A 490 15.97 -2.66 0.66
C LEU A 490 15.10 -3.85 0.22
N GLU A 491 15.51 -4.58 -0.83
CA GLU A 491 14.82 -5.80 -1.26
C GLU A 491 14.84 -6.90 -0.17
N LYS A 492 15.97 -7.03 0.57
CA LYS A 492 16.05 -7.93 1.75
C LYS A 492 15.19 -7.47 2.93
N LEU A 493 14.79 -6.20 2.95
CA LEU A 493 13.88 -5.61 3.92
C LEU A 493 12.44 -5.56 3.39
N ASP A 494 12.10 -6.35 2.37
CA ASP A 494 10.77 -6.46 1.76
C ASP A 494 10.26 -5.18 1.05
N PHE A 495 11.14 -4.24 0.73
CA PHE A 495 10.75 -3.09 -0.10
C PHE A 495 10.64 -3.51 -1.57
N GLU A 496 9.63 -2.98 -2.25
CA GLU A 496 9.59 -2.93 -3.71
C GLU A 496 10.50 -1.79 -4.18
N VAL A 497 11.48 -2.07 -5.04
CA VAL A 497 12.53 -1.11 -5.42
C VAL A 497 12.63 -0.94 -6.93
N ASP A 498 12.49 0.29 -7.39
CA ASP A 498 12.76 0.72 -8.76
C ASP A 498 14.07 1.52 -8.82
N ARG A 499 14.99 1.12 -9.70
CA ARG A 499 16.29 1.78 -9.88
C ARG A 499 16.47 2.25 -11.32
N ILE A 500 16.64 3.55 -11.52
CA ILE A 500 16.93 4.16 -12.82
C ILE A 500 18.25 4.93 -12.71
N GLY A 501 19.34 4.33 -13.20
CA GLY A 501 20.68 4.91 -13.07
C GLY A 501 21.13 5.06 -11.61
N ASP A 502 21.42 6.30 -11.19
CA ASP A 502 21.79 6.66 -9.81
C ASP A 502 20.63 7.19 -8.96
N MET A 503 19.40 7.02 -9.45
CA MET A 503 18.17 7.22 -8.70
C MET A 503 17.59 5.89 -8.25
N LEU A 504 17.02 5.90 -7.05
CA LEU A 504 16.33 4.75 -6.47
C LEU A 504 15.04 5.22 -5.80
N ASN A 505 13.95 4.54 -6.11
CA ASN A 505 12.65 4.66 -5.45
C ASN A 505 12.35 3.32 -4.78
N ALA A 506 11.96 3.35 -3.52
CA ALA A 506 11.56 2.16 -2.80
C ALA A 506 10.29 2.41 -2.01
N ARG A 507 9.43 1.39 -1.91
CA ARG A 507 8.18 1.46 -1.17
C ARG A 507 7.89 0.16 -0.42
N ILE A 508 7.22 0.30 0.71
CA ILE A 508 6.61 -0.81 1.46
C ILE A 508 5.29 -0.33 2.03
N THR A 509 4.27 -1.18 2.05
CA THR A 509 2.91 -0.84 2.51
C THR A 509 2.33 -1.99 3.32
N ARG A 510 1.31 -1.72 4.14
CA ARG A 510 0.45 -2.72 4.80
C ARG A 510 1.16 -3.62 5.81
N TYR A 511 2.02 -3.04 6.64
CA TYR A 511 2.61 -3.72 7.79
C TYR A 511 2.07 -3.18 9.11
N GLN A 512 2.14 -4.01 10.16
CA GLN A 512 1.85 -3.58 11.51
C GLN A 512 2.80 -2.44 11.93
N ARG A 513 2.28 -1.58 12.80
CA ARG A 513 3.00 -0.42 13.33
C ARG A 513 4.40 -0.75 13.84
N SER A 514 4.52 -1.80 14.66
CA SER A 514 5.80 -2.25 15.24
C SER A 514 6.85 -2.55 14.16
N THR A 515 6.45 -3.25 13.08
CA THR A 515 7.33 -3.60 11.96
C THR A 515 7.72 -2.36 11.14
N ILE A 516 6.81 -1.40 10.97
CA ILE A 516 7.12 -0.14 10.27
C ILE A 516 8.13 0.70 11.07
N GLU A 517 7.95 0.80 12.39
CA GLU A 517 8.91 1.47 13.28
C GLU A 517 10.30 0.81 13.21
N GLU A 518 10.35 -0.52 13.20
CA GLU A 518 11.60 -1.27 13.05
C GLU A 518 12.30 -0.98 11.72
N LYS A 519 11.56 -1.09 10.60
CA LYS A 519 12.10 -0.81 9.26
C LYS A 519 12.55 0.66 9.13
N LEU A 520 11.84 1.62 9.72
CA LEU A 520 12.27 3.02 9.79
C LEU A 520 13.56 3.21 10.57
N SER A 521 13.73 2.49 11.69
CA SER A 521 14.99 2.50 12.45
C SER A 521 16.15 1.94 11.62
N ILE A 522 15.93 0.87 10.85
CA ILE A 522 16.95 0.33 9.94
C ILE A 522 17.26 1.34 8.81
N LEU A 523 16.25 2.00 8.24
CA LEU A 523 16.47 3.06 7.23
C LEU A 523 17.26 4.26 7.77
N GLY A 524 17.04 4.63 9.03
CA GLY A 524 17.84 5.64 9.71
C GLY A 524 19.32 5.24 9.79
N ARG A 525 19.60 3.97 10.13
CA ARG A 525 20.95 3.40 10.12
C ARG A 525 21.55 3.37 8.72
N LEU A 526 20.77 2.93 7.72
CA LEU A 526 21.17 2.87 6.31
C LEU A 526 21.56 4.26 5.78
N THR A 527 20.80 5.29 6.15
CA THR A 527 21.05 6.69 5.74
C THR A 527 22.40 7.19 6.25
N VAL A 528 22.78 6.85 7.49
CA VAL A 528 24.09 7.21 8.04
C VAL A 528 25.20 6.33 7.47
N TYR A 529 24.96 5.02 7.35
CA TYR A 529 25.92 4.04 6.84
C TYR A 529 26.37 4.35 5.42
N THR A 530 25.43 4.72 4.54
CA THR A 530 25.69 4.97 3.11
C THR A 530 26.32 6.33 2.81
N LYS A 531 26.54 7.15 3.84
CA LYS A 531 27.20 8.44 3.74
C LYS A 531 28.63 8.26 3.21
N GLN A 532 28.90 8.83 2.03
CA GLN A 532 30.21 8.80 1.36
C GLN A 532 30.76 7.38 1.07
N LEU A 533 29.93 6.34 1.09
CA LEU A 533 30.36 5.00 0.66
C LEU A 533 30.72 4.95 -0.82
N ASP A 534 30.09 5.80 -1.64
CA ASP A 534 30.42 5.96 -3.06
C ASP A 534 31.88 6.39 -3.28
N MET A 535 32.52 7.03 -2.31
CA MET A 535 33.93 7.43 -2.44
C MET A 535 34.91 6.25 -2.37
N ILE A 536 34.51 5.11 -1.79
CA ILE A 536 35.37 3.95 -1.54
C ILE A 536 34.93 2.67 -2.26
N MET A 537 33.86 2.73 -3.06
CA MET A 537 33.35 1.60 -3.85
C MET A 537 34.13 1.39 -5.16
N PHE A 538 35.37 0.92 -5.05
CA PHE A 538 36.26 0.74 -6.21
C PHE A 538 35.92 -0.48 -7.07
N SER A 539 35.33 -1.54 -6.49
CA SER A 539 34.92 -2.76 -7.18
C SER A 539 33.62 -3.33 -6.61
N ASP A 540 33.03 -4.30 -7.31
CA ASP A 540 31.77 -4.93 -6.90
C ASP A 540 31.95 -5.83 -5.67
N ALA A 541 33.14 -6.37 -5.42
CA ALA A 541 33.44 -7.12 -4.20
C ALA A 541 33.26 -6.28 -2.92
N PHE A 542 33.52 -4.97 -2.98
CA PHE A 542 33.22 -4.07 -1.86
C PHE A 542 31.72 -3.94 -1.62
N VAL A 543 30.89 -3.98 -2.68
CA VAL A 543 29.43 -3.91 -2.55
C VAL A 543 28.92 -5.10 -1.75
N ASP A 544 29.33 -6.32 -2.14
CA ASP A 544 28.87 -7.54 -1.47
C ASP A 544 29.37 -7.62 -0.01
N CYS A 545 30.60 -7.17 0.25
CA CYS A 545 31.16 -7.08 1.59
C CYS A 545 30.36 -6.12 2.49
N TYR A 546 30.10 -4.89 2.01
CA TYR A 546 29.32 -3.90 2.76
C TYR A 546 27.85 -4.29 2.92
N LEU A 547 27.30 -5.07 1.98
CA LEU A 547 25.97 -5.65 2.10
C LEU A 547 25.92 -6.64 3.26
N GLN A 548 26.85 -7.59 3.31
CA GLN A 548 26.90 -8.59 4.37
C GLN A 548 27.16 -7.95 5.74
N GLU A 549 28.09 -6.99 5.82
CA GLU A 549 28.35 -6.22 7.03
C GLU A 549 27.07 -5.53 7.51
N PHE A 550 26.35 -4.83 6.62
CA PHE A 550 25.14 -4.12 7.00
C PHE A 550 24.04 -5.05 7.53
N MET A 551 23.81 -6.16 6.81
CA MET A 551 22.79 -7.13 7.22
C MET A 551 23.11 -7.80 8.55
N ARG A 552 24.39 -8.07 8.83
CA ARG A 552 24.82 -8.71 10.08
C ARG A 552 24.80 -7.74 11.27
N ASP A 553 25.27 -6.51 11.08
CA ASP A 553 25.56 -5.63 12.21
C ASP A 553 24.44 -4.61 12.47
N TYR A 554 23.56 -4.36 11.49
CA TYR A 554 22.56 -3.28 11.56
C TYR A 554 21.12 -3.70 11.26
N CYS A 555 20.87 -4.91 10.75
CA CYS A 555 19.51 -5.45 10.52
C CYS A 555 19.08 -6.52 11.55
N SER A 556 19.99 -7.06 12.36
CA SER A 556 19.66 -8.06 13.38
C SER A 556 19.06 -7.39 14.63
N THR A 557 17.90 -7.88 15.08
CA THR A 557 17.20 -7.42 16.30
C THR A 557 17.80 -7.95 17.59
N GLU A 558 18.89 -8.74 17.53
CA GLU A 558 19.65 -9.08 18.73
C GLU A 558 20.36 -7.81 19.25
N ALA A 559 19.75 -7.22 20.27
CA ALA A 559 20.26 -6.10 21.02
C ALA A 559 21.70 -6.38 21.47
N LYS A 560 22.68 -5.81 20.76
CA LYS A 560 23.97 -5.53 21.38
C LYS A 560 23.77 -4.34 22.32
N SER A 561 23.30 -4.64 23.53
CA SER A 561 23.50 -3.75 24.67
C SER A 561 25.01 -3.49 24.82
N PRO A 562 25.39 -2.26 25.19
CA PRO A 562 26.78 -1.78 25.15
C PRO A 562 27.77 -2.60 25.96
#